data_AF-A0A6N6MSX8-F1
#
_entry.id   AF-A0A6N6MSX8-F1
#
_cell.length_a   1.000
_cell.length_b   1.000
_cell.length_c   1.000
_cell.angle_alpha   90.00
_cell.angle_beta   90.00
_cell.angle_gamma   90.00
#
_symmetry.space_group_name_H-M   'P 1'
#
loop_
_entity.id
_entity.type
_entity.pdbx_description
1 polymer ?
#
loop_
_entity_poly.entity_id
_entity_poly.type
_entity_poly.pdbx_seq_one_letter_code
_entity_poly.pdbx_strand_id
1 'polypeptide(L)'
;MLTSPHPAGTRETVSCAGHALTIEVFAGPGKDRDTTPTIILPHEAHGVGADGPVRTEAAQQPAAGFRVTLPEHMVAPASAWAAMRSPA
;
A
#
# COMPACT_ATOMS: atom_id res chain seq x y z
N MET A 1 14.44 24.47 4.02
CA MET A 1 13.31 23.78 3.36
C MET A 1 13.78 22.37 3.04
N LEU A 2 13.40 21.35 3.84
CA LEU A 2 13.72 19.96 3.50
C LEU A 2 12.72 19.51 2.44
N THR A 3 13.13 19.49 1.17
CA THR A 3 12.40 18.79 0.12
C THR A 3 12.64 17.30 0.38
N SER A 4 11.64 16.61 0.93
CA SER A 4 11.72 15.17 1.13
C SER A 4 11.95 14.50 -0.23
N PRO A 5 13.05 13.74 -0.44
CA PRO A 5 13.47 13.29 -1.77
C PRO A 5 12.66 12.10 -2.31
N HIS A 6 11.62 11.68 -1.60
CA HIS A 6 10.85 10.51 -1.94
C HIS A 6 9.67 10.85 -2.85
N PRO A 7 9.50 10.16 -3.99
CA PRO A 7 8.34 10.36 -4.85
C PRO A 7 7.07 10.17 -4.02
N ALA A 8 6.18 11.16 -4.08
CA ALA A 8 4.89 11.08 -3.40
C ALA A 8 4.06 9.97 -4.05
N GLY A 9 3.69 8.96 -3.26
CA GLY A 9 2.70 7.97 -3.68
C GLY A 9 1.33 8.62 -3.86
N THR A 10 0.51 8.02 -4.72
CA THR A 10 -0.89 8.43 -4.90
C THR A 10 -1.77 7.66 -3.92
N ARG A 11 -2.55 8.36 -3.11
CA ARG A 11 -3.47 7.73 -2.16
C ARG A 11 -4.83 7.49 -2.83
N GLU A 12 -5.31 6.26 -2.78
CA GLU A 12 -6.57 5.83 -3.36
C GLU A 12 -7.42 5.12 -2.29
N THR A 13 -8.74 5.21 -2.39
CA THR A 13 -9.65 4.42 -1.55
C THR A 13 -10.39 3.44 -2.45
N VAL A 14 -10.26 2.14 -2.14
CA VAL A 14 -10.87 1.04 -2.88
C VAL A 14 -11.92 0.35 -2.02
N SER A 15 -13.01 -0.12 -2.64
CA SER A 15 -14.00 -0.97 -1.96
C SER A 15 -13.57 -2.42 -2.09
N CYS A 16 -13.33 -3.09 -0.96
CA CYS A 16 -12.93 -4.49 -0.88
C CYS A 16 -13.86 -5.23 0.10
N ALA A 17 -14.57 -6.26 -0.38
CA ALA A 17 -15.52 -7.04 0.42
C ALA A 17 -16.56 -6.18 1.19
N GLY A 18 -16.98 -5.04 0.63
CA GLY A 18 -17.92 -4.12 1.28
C GLY A 18 -17.30 -3.14 2.28
N HIS A 19 -15.97 -3.16 2.43
CA HIS A 19 -15.23 -2.25 3.29
C HIS A 19 -14.37 -1.28 2.48
N ALA A 20 -14.29 -0.02 2.91
CA ALA A 20 -13.37 0.95 2.34
C ALA A 20 -11.94 0.66 2.83
N LEU A 21 -11.04 0.44 1.90
CA LEU A 21 -9.61 0.24 2.13
C LEU A 21 -8.84 1.37 1.45
N THR A 22 -8.01 2.06 2.21
CA THR A 22 -7.10 3.05 1.66
C THR A 22 -5.78 2.40 1.27
N ILE A 23 -5.27 2.72 0.09
CA ILE A 23 -3.98 2.26 -0.41
C ILE A 23 -3.14 3.48 -0.84
N GLU A 24 -1.81 3.38 -0.71
CA GLU A 24 -0.87 4.29 -1.35
C GLU A 24 -0.18 3.56 -2.51
N VAL A 25 -0.12 4.18 -3.68
CA VAL A 25 0.42 3.59 -4.90
C VAL A 25 1.66 4.35 -5.35
N PHE A 26 2.75 3.63 -5.57
CA PHE A 26 3.99 4.14 -6.14
C PHE A 26 4.17 3.53 -7.53
N ALA A 27 4.27 4.38 -8.56
CA ALA A 27 4.43 3.94 -9.94
C ALA A 27 5.38 4.87 -10.68
N GLY A 28 6.15 4.31 -11.62
CA GLY A 28 7.02 5.08 -12.49
C GLY A 28 6.22 5.79 -13.59
N PRO A 29 6.67 6.97 -14.07
CA PRO A 29 5.98 7.68 -15.15
C PRO A 29 5.99 6.88 -16.45
N GLY A 30 4.88 6.93 -17.20
CA GLY A 30 4.76 6.31 -18.53
C GLY A 30 4.73 4.78 -18.52
N LYS A 31 4.56 4.15 -17.35
CA LYS A 31 4.39 2.71 -17.23
C LYS A 31 2.92 2.33 -17.36
N ASP A 32 2.63 1.36 -18.22
CA ASP A 32 1.29 0.82 -18.37
C ASP A 32 0.91 -0.01 -17.13
N ARG A 33 -0.29 0.23 -16.61
CA ARG A 33 -0.78 -0.33 -15.35
C ARG A 33 -0.95 -1.85 -15.42
N ASP A 34 -1.40 -2.38 -16.55
CA ASP A 34 -1.82 -3.77 -16.67
C ASP A 34 -0.65 -4.71 -16.96
N THR A 35 0.42 -4.17 -17.55
CA THR A 35 1.64 -4.92 -17.87
C THR A 35 2.76 -4.74 -16.86
N THR A 36 2.71 -3.71 -16.01
CA THR A 36 3.74 -3.47 -14.99
C THR A 36 3.56 -4.39 -13.79
N PRO A 37 4.58 -5.20 -13.43
CA PRO A 37 4.52 -6.06 -12.25
C PRO A 37 4.27 -5.25 -10.97
N THR A 38 3.30 -5.70 -10.16
CA THR A 38 2.88 -5.00 -8.93
C THR A 38 3.33 -5.77 -7.69
N ILE A 39 4.05 -5.09 -6.81
CA ILE A 39 4.43 -5.58 -5.48
C ILE A 39 3.40 -5.05 -4.47
N ILE A 40 2.89 -5.91 -3.60
CA ILE A 40 2.02 -5.52 -2.48
C ILE A 40 2.86 -5.62 -1.21
N LEU A 41 3.04 -4.49 -0.51
CA LEU A 41 3.81 -4.43 0.74
C LEU A 41 2.85 -4.25 1.93
N PRO A 42 2.39 -5.34 2.56
CA PRO A 42 1.64 -5.24 3.80
C PRO A 42 2.57 -4.79 4.93
N HIS A 43 2.07 -3.96 5.83
CA HIS A 43 2.81 -3.51 7.01
C HIS A 43 1.95 -3.51 8.26
N GLU A 44 2.60 -3.65 9.40
CA GLU A 44 1.97 -3.43 10.69
C GLU A 44 1.77 -1.93 10.96
N ALA A 45 0.98 -1.60 11.98
CA ALA A 45 0.60 -0.23 12.33
C ALA A 45 1.80 0.71 12.61
N HIS A 46 3.02 0.19 12.78
CA HIS A 46 4.21 0.97 13.15
C HIS A 46 5.03 1.48 11.94
N GLY A 47 4.58 1.26 10.71
CA GLY A 47 5.29 1.65 9.48
C GLY A 47 4.64 2.74 8.63
N VAL A 48 3.50 3.30 9.06
CA VAL A 48 2.57 4.09 8.20
C VAL A 48 2.92 5.57 8.09
N GLY A 49 3.89 6.05 8.87
CA GLY A 49 4.30 7.45 8.84
C GLY A 49 4.91 7.84 7.49
N ALA A 50 4.87 9.13 7.14
CA ALA A 50 5.50 9.66 5.93
C ALA A 50 7.00 9.30 5.83
N ASP A 51 7.64 9.04 6.98
CA ASP A 51 9.04 8.66 7.15
C ASP A 51 9.22 7.20 7.62
N GLY A 52 8.17 6.37 7.53
CA GLY A 52 8.24 4.96 7.88
C GLY A 52 9.11 4.17 6.88
N PRO A 53 9.89 3.17 7.35
CA PRO A 53 10.84 2.44 6.50
C PRO A 53 10.17 1.77 5.29
N VAL A 54 8.92 1.31 5.45
CA VAL A 54 8.15 0.65 4.39
C VAL A 54 7.81 1.61 3.24
N ARG A 55 7.48 2.87 3.56
CA ARG A 55 7.21 3.90 2.56
C ARG A 55 8.47 4.26 1.78
N THR A 56 9.60 4.31 2.47
CA THR A 56 10.92 4.53 1.85
C THR A 56 11.26 3.45 0.85
N GLU A 57 11.05 2.18 1.21
CA GLU A 57 11.28 1.04 0.32
C GLU A 57 10.34 1.04 -0.88
N ALA A 58 9.04 1.29 -0.65
CA ALA A 58 8.03 1.34 -1.71
C ALA A 58 8.34 2.40 -2.76
N ALA A 59 8.82 3.56 -2.34
CA ALA A 59 9.16 4.68 -3.23
C ALA A 59 10.39 4.42 -4.11
N GLN A 60 11.25 3.45 -3.77
CA GLN A 60 12.45 3.11 -4.54
C GLN A 60 12.17 2.12 -5.69
N GLN A 61 11.16 1.27 -5.54
CA GLN A 61 10.85 0.21 -6.51
C GLN A 61 10.41 0.71 -7.91
N PRO A 62 9.74 1.88 -8.06
CA PRO A 62 9.45 2.45 -9.38
C PRO A 62 10.68 2.64 -10.28
N ALA A 63 11.84 2.96 -9.70
CA ALA A 63 13.09 3.09 -10.45
C ALA A 63 13.57 1.75 -11.02
N ALA A 64 13.23 0.64 -10.36
CA ALA A 64 13.50 -0.72 -10.83
C ALA A 64 12.41 -1.26 -11.77
N GLY A 65 11.39 -0.46 -12.10
CA GLY A 65 10.34 -0.84 -13.05
C GLY A 65 9.15 -1.56 -12.43
N PHE A 66 9.01 -1.55 -11.11
CA PHE A 66 7.86 -2.12 -10.41
C PHE A 66 6.84 -1.06 -10.04
N ARG A 67 5.57 -1.46 -9.98
CA ARG A 67 4.54 -0.74 -9.26
C ARG A 67 4.46 -1.27 -7.84
N VAL A 68 4.25 -0.41 -6.85
CA VAL A 68 4.04 -0.82 -5.46
C VAL A 68 2.68 -0.35 -4.98
N THR A 69 1.96 -1.24 -4.32
CA THR A 69 0.74 -0.92 -3.58
C THR A 69 1.00 -1.14 -2.10
N LEU A 70 0.69 -0.13 -1.31
CA LEU A 70 0.90 -0.07 0.12
C LEU A 70 -0.47 0.05 0.79
N PRO A 71 -1.11 -1.08 1.20
CA PRO A 71 -2.40 -1.03 1.85
C PRO A 71 -2.26 -0.44 3.24
N GLU A 72 -3.08 0.57 3.56
CA GLU A 72 -3.17 1.07 4.92
C GLU A 72 -3.64 -0.08 5.83
N HIS A 73 -2.97 -0.25 6.96
CA HIS A 73 -3.26 -1.32 7.89
C HIS A 73 -4.73 -1.28 8.32
N MET A 74 -5.51 -2.26 7.85
CA MET A 74 -6.84 -2.49 8.38
C MET A 74 -6.69 -3.10 9.76
N VAL A 75 -7.01 -2.33 10.81
CA VAL A 75 -7.34 -2.94 12.10
C VAL A 75 -8.65 -3.67 11.88
N ALA A 76 -8.58 -4.93 11.46
CA ALA A 76 -9.73 -5.79 11.45
C ALA A 76 -10.28 -5.83 12.89
N PRO A 77 -11.56 -5.47 13.13
CA PRO A 77 -12.13 -5.70 14.44
C PRO A 77 -11.98 -7.19 14.76
N ALA A 78 -11.70 -7.55 16.01
CA ALA A 78 -11.47 -8.94 16.43
C ALA A 78 -12.57 -9.91 15.96
N SER A 79 -13.79 -9.40 15.72
CA SER A 79 -14.93 -10.10 15.12
C SER A 79 -14.72 -10.56 13.67
N ALA A 80 -13.99 -9.81 12.84
CA ALA A 80 -13.73 -10.17 11.44
C ALA A 80 -12.80 -11.41 11.35
N TRP A 81 -11.84 -11.53 12.27
CA TRP A 81 -10.98 -12.72 12.39
C TRP A 81 -11.68 -13.93 13.00
N ALA A 82 -12.74 -13.73 13.79
CA ALA A 82 -13.57 -14.82 14.29
C ALA A 82 -14.47 -15.39 13.19
N ALA A 83 -15.01 -14.53 12.32
CA ALA A 83 -15.83 -14.92 11.18
C ALA A 83 -15.02 -15.72 10.13
N MET A 84 -13.78 -15.33 9.83
CA MET A 84 -12.91 -16.07 8.90
C MET A 84 -12.44 -17.44 9.43
N ARG A 85 -12.53 -17.69 10.75
CA ARG A 85 -12.10 -18.95 11.39
C ARG A 85 -13.24 -19.93 11.68
N SER A 86 -14.48 -19.55 11.38
CA SER A 86 -15.62 -20.45 11.51
C SER A 86 -15.85 -21.11 10.15
N PRO A 87 -15.54 -22.42 9.98
CA PRO A 87 -16.04 -23.13 8.82
C PRO A 87 -17.57 -23.18 8.90
N ALA A 88 -18.23 -22.99 7.75
CA ALA A 88 -19.66 -23.23 7.59
C ALA A 88 -20.01 -24.70 7.83
#